data_AF-V8CB31-F1
#
_entry.id   AF-V8CB31-F1
#
_cell.length_a   1.000
_cell.length_b   1.000
_cell.length_c   1.000
_cell.angle_alpha   90.00
_cell.angle_beta   90.00
_cell.angle_gamma   90.00
#
_symmetry.space_group_name_H-M   'P 1'
#
loop_
_entity.id
_entity.type
_entity.pdbx_description
1 polymer ?
#
loop_
_entity_poly.entity_id
_entity_poly.type
_entity_poly.pdbx_seq_one_letter_code
_entity_poly.pdbx_strand_id
1 'polypeptide(L)'
;MYCEKCGHEMKNGRCPNCGFPVGEPQWEEQKSKKKSGKKIGIIILSVVIVLIFAAAILAAIFWLKKENTQKKFDTHIEKGQKYLEEMDYEKAADNYLAAIDIDPKAEDPYMKLADLYLEIDQPENAAIVLKKGVKNTGSRAMKNRYDLYTYVDQNLIPEEGQCEEGEYECDYYEGTGYWASVSLESNHSQKGVMNWKIMDFDGDGEEELLVIYLNNKEEQDGGPYQNGIYLRMYESEKNEIVLKDEYKALYPVIGAGDEEDDGIFLKKHGGNIYLCGSSYAIADIYADGATISSFILTYEEGAFVQQAGTEEPISGSEFYWYSGYWDMAMMMDELDMTEDAAQVRRDHMPRFQSWDEADEMLVRITGENKGYKELLYEETGEIKYLGHVEVLVQLSGF
;
A
#
# COMPACT_ATOMS: atom_id res chain seq x y z
N MET A 1 -24.94 75.18 75.49
CA MET A 1 -25.63 74.38 74.45
C MET A 1 -26.94 75.07 74.10
N TYR A 2 -27.34 75.20 72.84
CA TYR A 2 -28.59 75.89 72.47
C TYR A 2 -29.72 74.88 72.24
N CYS A 3 -30.96 75.22 72.60
CA CYS A 3 -32.13 74.35 72.40
C CYS A 3 -32.45 74.23 70.91
N GLU A 4 -32.42 73.02 70.35
CA GLU A 4 -32.67 72.76 68.92
C GLU A 4 -34.06 73.20 68.43
N LYS A 5 -35.04 73.29 69.34
CA LYS A 5 -36.41 73.66 68.98
C LYS A 5 -36.65 75.17 68.92
N CYS A 6 -35.99 75.96 69.76
CA CYS A 6 -36.29 77.40 69.88
C CYS A 6 -35.06 78.32 69.96
N GLY A 7 -33.85 77.77 69.87
CA GLY A 7 -32.60 78.54 69.80
C GLY A 7 -32.17 79.19 71.12
N HIS A 8 -32.80 78.89 72.25
CA HIS A 8 -32.44 79.48 73.54
C HIS A 8 -31.18 78.84 74.13
N GLU A 9 -30.27 79.63 74.70
CA GLU A 9 -29.03 79.12 75.30
C GLU A 9 -29.30 78.40 76.63
N MET A 10 -28.72 77.22 76.80
CA MET A 10 -28.92 76.32 77.94
C MET A 10 -27.59 75.87 78.54
N LYS A 11 -27.60 75.66 79.87
CA LYS A 11 -26.46 75.25 80.69
C LYS A 11 -26.59 73.84 81.31
N ASN A 12 -27.49 73.00 80.76
CA ASN A 12 -27.83 71.59 81.09
C ASN A 12 -29.20 71.41 81.78
N GLY A 13 -29.95 70.38 81.38
CA GLY A 13 -31.32 70.09 81.82
C GLY A 13 -32.41 70.44 80.79
N ARG A 14 -33.69 70.36 81.20
CA ARG A 14 -34.86 70.75 80.37
C ARG A 14 -34.80 72.23 79.99
N CYS A 15 -35.16 72.55 78.73
CA CYS A 15 -35.26 73.94 78.28
C CYS A 15 -36.30 74.71 79.12
N PRO A 16 -35.92 75.76 79.86
CA PRO A 16 -36.84 76.49 80.72
C PRO A 16 -37.90 77.27 79.93
N ASN A 17 -37.65 77.59 78.66
CA ASN A 17 -38.58 78.36 77.84
C ASN A 17 -39.64 77.49 77.16
N CYS A 18 -39.28 76.30 76.66
CA CYS A 18 -40.21 75.44 75.91
C CYS A 18 -40.42 74.03 76.49
N GLY A 19 -39.77 73.73 77.62
CA GLY A 19 -39.90 72.46 78.34
C GLY A 19 -39.21 71.26 77.69
N PHE A 20 -38.43 71.45 76.62
CA PHE A 20 -37.80 70.36 75.86
C PHE A 20 -36.67 69.67 76.67
N PRO A 21 -36.79 68.38 77.02
CA PRO A 21 -35.78 67.66 77.82
C PRO A 21 -34.51 67.35 77.05
N VAL A 22 -33.38 67.53 77.71
CA VAL A 22 -32.06 67.06 77.27
C VAL A 22 -31.76 65.79 78.06
N GLY A 23 -31.78 64.62 77.42
CA GLY A 23 -31.51 63.34 78.08
C GLY A 23 -31.57 62.15 77.13
N GLU A 24 -30.37 61.57 76.94
CA GLU A 24 -29.95 60.21 76.53
C GLU A 24 -30.72 59.39 75.47
N PRO A 25 -29.98 58.65 74.59
CA PRO A 25 -30.57 57.94 73.48
C PRO A 25 -31.31 56.70 73.96
N GLN A 26 -32.63 56.73 73.85
CA GLN A 26 -33.45 55.52 73.90
C GLN A 26 -33.23 54.74 72.60
N TRP A 27 -32.46 53.66 72.68
CA TRP A 27 -32.51 52.58 71.70
C TRP A 27 -33.84 51.83 71.89
N GLU A 28 -34.92 52.42 71.40
CA GLU A 28 -36.10 51.64 71.04
C GLU A 28 -35.81 51.01 69.67
N GLU A 29 -35.80 49.68 69.63
CA GLU A 29 -35.82 48.90 68.39
C GLU A 29 -37.00 49.33 67.53
N GLN A 30 -36.78 50.29 66.64
CA GLN A 30 -37.62 50.44 65.47
C GLN A 30 -37.39 49.22 64.58
N LYS A 31 -38.29 48.24 64.73
CA LYS A 31 -38.63 47.26 63.70
C LYS A 31 -39.04 48.03 62.43
N SER A 32 -38.06 48.46 61.65
CA SER A 32 -38.30 48.73 60.24
C SER A 32 -38.72 47.40 59.63
N LYS A 33 -39.93 47.36 59.09
CA LYS A 33 -40.39 46.25 58.26
C LYS A 33 -39.45 46.14 57.07
N LYS A 34 -38.38 45.36 57.18
CA LYS A 34 -37.73 44.73 56.04
C LYS A 34 -38.83 43.91 55.37
N LYS A 35 -39.44 44.45 54.31
CA LYS A 35 -40.18 43.60 53.35
C LYS A 35 -39.20 42.50 52.98
N SER A 36 -39.60 41.28 53.27
CA SER A 36 -38.76 40.11 53.24
C SER A 36 -38.23 39.84 51.83
N GLY A 37 -37.01 40.31 51.55
CA GLY A 37 -36.20 39.81 50.44
C GLY A 37 -35.98 38.29 50.49
N LYS A 38 -36.33 37.63 51.62
CA LYS A 38 -36.45 36.17 51.71
C LYS A 38 -37.38 35.59 50.64
N LYS A 39 -38.48 36.27 50.24
CA LYS A 39 -39.36 35.73 49.19
C LYS A 39 -38.73 35.77 47.79
N ILE A 40 -38.00 36.82 47.45
CA ILE A 40 -37.31 36.95 46.14
C ILE A 40 -36.09 36.03 46.08
N GLY A 41 -35.31 35.92 47.16
CA GLY A 41 -34.18 34.97 47.24
C GLY A 41 -34.61 33.50 47.19
N ILE A 42 -35.75 33.14 47.80
CA ILE A 42 -36.33 31.78 47.70
C ILE A 42 -36.84 31.51 46.28
N ILE A 43 -37.47 32.49 45.61
CA ILE A 43 -37.91 32.35 44.22
C ILE A 43 -36.71 32.17 43.28
N ILE A 44 -35.66 32.99 43.41
CA ILE A 44 -34.42 32.86 42.61
C ILE A 44 -33.74 31.50 42.86
N LEU A 45 -33.62 31.07 44.12
CA LEU A 45 -33.05 29.76 44.46
C LEU A 45 -33.88 28.60 43.89
N SER A 46 -35.21 28.69 43.94
CA SER A 46 -36.10 27.67 43.35
C SER A 46 -35.99 27.60 41.83
N VAL A 47 -35.84 28.75 41.15
CA VAL A 47 -35.62 28.81 39.70
C VAL A 47 -34.25 28.22 39.33
N VAL A 48 -33.19 28.53 40.08
CA VAL A 48 -31.86 27.96 39.87
C VAL A 48 -31.87 26.44 40.06
N ILE A 49 -32.54 25.93 41.09
CA ILE A 49 -32.68 24.48 41.32
C ILE A 49 -33.41 23.81 40.16
N VAL A 50 -34.53 24.38 39.67
CA VAL A 50 -35.26 23.86 38.51
C VAL A 50 -34.39 23.85 37.25
N LEU A 51 -33.58 24.88 37.02
CA LEU A 51 -32.65 24.93 35.88
C LEU A 51 -31.55 23.87 35.98
N ILE A 52 -31.00 23.62 37.18
CA ILE A 52 -30.03 22.54 37.41
C ILE A 52 -30.64 21.17 37.14
N PHE A 53 -31.86 20.92 37.63
CA PHE A 53 -32.58 19.67 37.35
C PHE A 53 -32.90 19.50 35.86
N ALA A 54 -33.32 20.57 35.18
CA ALA A 54 -33.56 20.53 33.74
C ALA A 54 -32.28 20.22 32.95
N ALA A 55 -31.15 20.84 33.31
CA ALA A 55 -29.85 20.57 32.71
C ALA A 55 -29.39 19.12 32.96
N ALA A 56 -29.60 18.59 34.16
CA ALA A 56 -29.28 17.20 34.49
C ALA A 56 -30.13 16.20 33.69
N ILE A 57 -31.43 16.47 33.51
CA ILE A 57 -32.32 15.65 32.66
C ILE A 57 -31.87 15.68 31.21
N LEU A 58 -31.54 16.86 30.67
CA LEU A 58 -31.04 16.99 29.29
C LEU A 58 -29.71 16.25 29.09
N ALA A 59 -28.79 16.34 30.06
CA ALA A 59 -27.54 15.59 30.06
C ALA A 59 -27.79 14.08 30.10
N ALA A 60 -28.72 13.60 30.92
CA ALA A 60 -29.09 12.18 30.99
C ALA A 60 -29.71 11.68 29.67
N ILE A 61 -30.60 12.46 29.04
CA ILE A 61 -31.19 12.12 27.73
C ILE A 61 -30.11 12.08 26.65
N PHE A 62 -29.21 13.07 26.63
CA PHE A 62 -28.09 13.11 25.70
C PHE A 62 -27.16 11.90 25.89
N TRP A 63 -26.87 11.54 27.15
CA TRP A 63 -26.03 10.39 27.48
C TRP A 63 -26.69 9.07 27.07
N LEU A 64 -27.99 8.87 27.35
CA LEU A 64 -28.74 7.70 26.89
C LEU A 64 -28.80 7.59 25.37
N LYS A 65 -28.98 8.72 24.67
CA LYS A 65 -28.95 8.75 23.20
C LYS A 65 -27.57 8.38 22.68
N LYS A 66 -26.49 8.89 23.29
CA LYS A 66 -25.11 8.55 22.95
C LYS A 66 -24.83 7.07 23.19
N GLU A 67 -25.21 6.53 24.35
CA GLU A 67 -25.05 5.11 24.69
C GLU A 67 -25.78 4.20 23.70
N ASN A 68 -27.02 4.54 23.35
CA ASN A 68 -27.79 3.77 22.36
C ASN A 68 -27.19 3.86 20.94
N THR A 69 -26.57 4.99 20.60
CA THR A 69 -25.87 5.16 19.32
C THR A 69 -24.60 4.30 19.28
N GLN A 70 -23.82 4.31 20.37
CA GLN A 70 -22.63 3.47 20.50
C GLN A 70 -22.99 1.98 20.42
N LYS A 71 -24.02 1.51 21.14
CA LYS A 71 -24.45 0.11 21.07
C LYS A 71 -24.83 -0.33 19.65
N LYS A 72 -25.46 0.55 18.86
CA LYS A 72 -25.78 0.26 17.47
C LYS A 72 -24.52 0.18 16.60
N PHE A 73 -23.58 1.10 16.79
CA PHE A 73 -22.27 1.06 16.14
C PHE A 73 -21.57 -0.28 16.41
N ASP A 74 -21.43 -0.63 17.70
CA ASP A 74 -20.77 -1.87 18.13
C ASP A 74 -21.46 -3.11 17.53
N THR A 75 -22.81 -3.13 17.53
CA THR A 75 -23.59 -4.21 16.92
C THR A 75 -23.30 -4.38 15.42
N HIS A 76 -23.13 -3.28 14.68
CA HIS A 76 -22.80 -3.35 13.27
C HIS A 76 -21.37 -3.85 13.05
N ILE A 77 -20.40 -3.41 13.86
CA ILE A 77 -19.03 -3.93 13.79
C ILE A 77 -18.99 -5.44 14.07
N GLU A 78 -19.65 -5.90 15.13
CA GLU A 78 -19.72 -7.33 15.47
C GLU A 78 -20.38 -8.16 14.36
N LYS A 79 -21.46 -7.66 13.77
CA LYS A 79 -22.11 -8.34 12.64
C LYS A 79 -21.25 -8.36 11.39
N GLY A 80 -20.56 -7.26 11.08
CA GLY A 80 -19.63 -7.18 9.96
C GLY A 80 -18.56 -8.25 10.08
N GLN A 81 -17.92 -8.32 11.26
CA GLN A 81 -16.91 -9.34 11.56
C GLN A 81 -17.48 -10.76 11.46
N LYS A 82 -18.66 -11.00 12.01
CA LYS A 82 -19.31 -12.32 11.93
C LYS A 82 -19.60 -12.73 10.48
N TYR A 83 -20.09 -11.81 9.65
CA TYR A 83 -20.35 -12.12 8.24
C TYR A 83 -19.06 -12.34 7.45
N LEU A 84 -17.98 -11.63 7.79
CA LEU A 84 -16.66 -11.87 7.21
C LEU A 84 -16.17 -13.30 7.53
N GLU A 85 -16.31 -13.75 8.79
CA GLU A 85 -16.00 -15.13 9.20
C GLU A 85 -16.90 -16.18 8.50
N GLU A 86 -18.12 -15.81 8.13
CA GLU A 86 -19.05 -16.64 7.35
C GLU A 86 -18.81 -16.54 5.83
N MET A 87 -17.80 -15.76 5.38
CA MET A 87 -17.49 -15.44 3.98
C MET A 87 -18.66 -14.76 3.23
N ASP A 88 -19.57 -14.12 3.96
CA ASP A 88 -20.67 -13.31 3.41
C ASP A 88 -20.20 -11.87 3.26
N TYR A 89 -19.28 -11.66 2.31
CA TYR A 89 -18.58 -10.39 2.11
C TYR A 89 -19.52 -9.20 1.85
N GLU A 90 -20.63 -9.42 1.14
CA GLU A 90 -21.63 -8.38 0.88
C GLU A 90 -22.27 -7.89 2.18
N LYS A 91 -22.73 -8.80 3.04
CA LYS A 91 -23.30 -8.41 4.34
C LYS A 91 -22.26 -7.86 5.30
N ALA A 92 -21.02 -8.34 5.24
CA ALA A 92 -19.94 -7.78 6.03
C ALA A 92 -19.71 -6.30 5.66
N ALA A 93 -19.59 -6.02 4.36
CA ALA A 93 -19.43 -4.66 3.83
C ALA A 93 -20.61 -3.75 4.21
N ASP A 94 -21.85 -4.21 4.06
CA ASP A 94 -23.06 -3.46 4.46
C ASP A 94 -23.04 -3.05 5.94
N ASN A 95 -22.57 -3.95 6.82
CA ASN A 95 -22.50 -3.67 8.25
C ASN A 95 -21.36 -2.68 8.58
N TYR A 96 -20.20 -2.77 7.92
CA TYR A 96 -19.15 -1.77 8.09
C TYR A 96 -19.59 -0.39 7.57
N LEU A 97 -20.26 -0.33 6.42
CA LEU A 97 -20.86 0.90 5.90
C LEU A 97 -21.89 1.51 6.87
N ALA A 98 -22.75 0.67 7.46
CA ALA A 98 -23.70 1.14 8.47
C ALA A 98 -23.00 1.68 9.73
N ALA A 99 -21.88 1.10 10.15
CA ALA A 99 -21.07 1.63 11.25
C ALA A 99 -20.43 2.99 10.89
N ILE A 100 -19.92 3.13 9.65
CA ILE A 100 -19.41 4.41 9.12
C ILE A 100 -20.49 5.50 9.13
N ASP A 101 -21.73 5.17 8.76
CA ASP A 101 -22.83 6.14 8.76
C ASP A 101 -23.23 6.59 10.18
N ILE A 102 -23.02 5.74 11.18
CA ILE A 102 -23.29 6.06 12.59
C ILE A 102 -22.20 6.96 13.18
N ASP A 103 -20.93 6.60 12.98
CA ASP A 103 -19.77 7.42 13.39
C ASP A 103 -18.74 7.54 12.25
N PRO A 104 -18.87 8.58 11.40
CA PRO A 104 -17.95 8.79 10.29
C PRO A 104 -16.51 9.08 10.72
N LYS A 105 -16.27 9.39 12.00
CA LYS A 105 -14.93 9.68 12.53
C LYS A 105 -14.22 8.46 13.11
N ALA A 106 -14.93 7.34 13.31
CA ALA A 106 -14.31 6.10 13.73
C ALA A 106 -13.47 5.53 12.57
N GLU A 107 -12.19 5.24 12.82
CA GLU A 107 -11.27 4.73 11.79
C GLU A 107 -11.49 3.24 11.49
N ASP A 108 -11.77 2.45 12.53
CA ASP A 108 -11.88 0.98 12.47
C ASP A 108 -12.82 0.45 11.36
N PRO A 109 -14.05 0.99 11.17
CA PRO A 109 -14.93 0.51 10.09
C PRO A 109 -14.35 0.72 8.68
N TYR A 110 -13.58 1.79 8.45
CA TYR A 110 -12.97 2.04 7.14
C TYR A 110 -11.83 1.06 6.88
N MET A 111 -10.98 0.82 7.89
CA MET A 111 -9.88 -0.15 7.78
C MET A 111 -10.43 -1.55 7.51
N LYS A 112 -11.40 -2.01 8.31
CA LYS A 112 -12.05 -3.32 8.12
C LYS A 112 -12.70 -3.49 6.75
N LEU A 113 -13.33 -2.43 6.24
CA LEU A 113 -13.93 -2.45 4.92
C LEU A 113 -12.89 -2.45 3.80
N ALA A 114 -11.78 -1.73 3.97
CA ALA A 114 -10.67 -1.77 3.03
C ALA A 114 -10.00 -3.16 3.01
N ASP A 115 -9.74 -3.74 4.19
CA ASP A 115 -9.17 -5.09 4.33
C ASP A 115 -10.06 -6.15 3.68
N LEU A 116 -11.38 -6.06 3.89
CA LEU A 116 -12.36 -6.92 3.21
C LEU A 116 -12.24 -6.81 1.69
N TYR A 117 -12.16 -5.59 1.15
CA TYR A 117 -12.03 -5.40 -0.29
C TYR A 117 -10.72 -5.99 -0.84
N LEU A 118 -9.63 -5.93 -0.08
CA LEU A 118 -8.37 -6.56 -0.47
C LEU A 118 -8.45 -8.09 -0.41
N GLU A 119 -9.12 -8.64 0.60
CA GLU A 119 -9.33 -10.10 0.73
C GLU A 119 -10.09 -10.68 -0.48
N ILE A 120 -10.97 -9.90 -1.10
CA ILE A 120 -11.73 -10.29 -2.29
C ILE A 120 -11.16 -9.73 -3.61
N ASP A 121 -9.88 -9.31 -3.60
CA ASP A 121 -9.14 -8.85 -4.77
C ASP A 121 -9.79 -7.63 -5.47
N GLN A 122 -10.18 -6.63 -4.67
CA GLN A 122 -10.77 -5.36 -5.13
C GLN A 122 -9.99 -4.15 -4.59
N PRO A 123 -8.72 -3.97 -4.97
CA PRO A 123 -7.86 -2.90 -4.46
C PRO A 123 -8.38 -1.49 -4.77
N GLU A 124 -9.11 -1.28 -5.87
CA GLU A 124 -9.67 0.05 -6.20
C GLU A 124 -10.79 0.44 -5.23
N ASN A 125 -11.62 -0.54 -4.82
CA ASN A 125 -12.64 -0.33 -3.80
C ASN A 125 -12.01 -0.04 -2.43
N ALA A 126 -10.94 -0.75 -2.08
CA ALA A 126 -10.15 -0.45 -0.89
C ALA A 126 -9.60 0.98 -0.91
N ALA A 127 -8.99 1.41 -2.02
CA ALA A 127 -8.48 2.78 -2.19
C ALA A 127 -9.59 3.84 -2.06
N ILE A 128 -10.78 3.60 -2.60
CA ILE A 128 -11.94 4.50 -2.46
C ILE A 128 -12.35 4.65 -0.99
N VAL A 129 -12.42 3.53 -0.25
CA VAL A 129 -12.78 3.52 1.17
C VAL A 129 -11.73 4.25 2.00
N LEU A 130 -10.45 3.96 1.78
CA LEU A 130 -9.34 4.61 2.47
C LEU A 130 -9.36 6.12 2.21
N LYS A 131 -9.55 6.56 0.96
CA LYS A 131 -9.69 7.99 0.62
C LYS A 131 -10.83 8.67 1.35
N LYS A 132 -12.00 8.00 1.45
CA LYS A 132 -13.15 8.49 2.22
C LYS A 132 -12.83 8.57 3.71
N GLY A 133 -12.16 7.56 4.25
CA GLY A 133 -11.68 7.50 5.63
C GLY A 133 -10.74 8.66 5.96
N VAL A 134 -9.69 8.88 5.16
CA VAL A 134 -8.75 10.01 5.29
C VAL A 134 -9.48 11.34 5.35
N LYS A 135 -10.46 11.56 4.45
CA LYS A 135 -11.24 12.80 4.42
C LYS A 135 -12.05 13.02 5.71
N ASN A 136 -12.58 11.95 6.31
CA ASN A 136 -13.49 12.04 7.45
C ASN A 136 -12.77 12.01 8.81
N THR A 137 -11.64 11.32 8.90
CA THR A 137 -10.91 11.09 10.16
C THR A 137 -9.58 11.85 10.23
N GLY A 138 -8.93 12.10 9.08
CA GLY A 138 -7.55 12.59 9.02
C GLY A 138 -6.50 11.54 9.39
N SER A 139 -6.87 10.25 9.40
CA SER A 139 -5.97 9.16 9.78
C SER A 139 -4.75 9.08 8.87
N ARG A 140 -3.59 8.98 9.51
CA ARG A 140 -2.30 8.83 8.83
C ARG A 140 -2.14 7.42 8.24
N ALA A 141 -2.54 6.39 8.97
CA ALA A 141 -2.45 5.01 8.51
C ALA A 141 -3.26 4.78 7.22
N MET A 142 -4.51 5.27 7.19
CA MET A 142 -5.33 5.20 5.98
C MET A 142 -4.74 6.00 4.81
N LYS A 143 -4.07 7.13 5.10
CA LYS A 143 -3.40 7.92 4.06
C LYS A 143 -2.23 7.14 3.46
N ASN A 144 -1.38 6.56 4.29
CA ASN A 144 -0.23 5.78 3.84
C ASN A 144 -0.67 4.63 2.94
N ARG A 145 -1.67 3.84 3.36
CA ARG A 145 -2.22 2.76 2.52
C ARG A 145 -2.83 3.32 1.23
N TYR A 146 -3.67 4.35 1.28
CA TYR A 146 -4.23 4.96 0.07
C TYR A 146 -3.16 5.41 -0.92
N ASP A 147 -2.10 6.05 -0.43
CA ASP A 147 -1.00 6.52 -1.26
C ASP A 147 -0.27 5.33 -1.90
N LEU A 148 0.00 4.25 -1.13
CA LEU A 148 0.64 3.03 -1.62
C LEU A 148 -0.21 2.35 -2.73
N TYR A 149 -1.50 2.11 -2.45
CA TYR A 149 -2.44 1.46 -3.38
C TYR A 149 -2.69 2.24 -4.67
N THR A 150 -2.37 3.53 -4.71
CA THR A 150 -2.59 4.35 -5.89
C THR A 150 -1.31 4.91 -6.49
N TYR A 151 -0.15 4.56 -5.92
CA TYR A 151 1.14 5.09 -6.34
C TYR A 151 1.48 4.72 -7.78
N VAL A 152 1.22 3.47 -8.17
CA VAL A 152 1.49 3.01 -9.54
C VAL A 152 0.68 3.83 -10.54
N ASP A 153 -0.64 3.92 -10.35
CA ASP A 153 -1.53 4.63 -11.28
C ASP A 153 -1.34 6.15 -11.29
N GLN A 154 -1.07 6.76 -10.12
CA GLN A 154 -1.01 8.22 -9.99
C GLN A 154 0.38 8.78 -10.23
N ASN A 155 1.44 7.97 -10.09
CA ASN A 155 2.82 8.41 -10.18
C ASN A 155 3.60 7.63 -11.23
N LEU A 156 3.79 6.31 -11.05
CA LEU A 156 4.72 5.55 -11.89
C LEU A 156 4.26 5.44 -13.35
N ILE A 157 3.01 5.07 -13.61
CA ILE A 157 2.49 4.96 -14.98
C ILE A 157 2.53 6.32 -15.70
N PRO A 158 2.05 7.44 -15.10
CA PRO A 158 2.17 8.76 -15.73
C PRO A 158 3.61 9.22 -16.01
N GLU A 159 4.56 8.88 -15.14
CA GLU A 159 5.96 9.32 -15.25
C GLU A 159 6.78 8.43 -16.19
N GLU A 160 6.58 7.13 -16.13
CA GLU A 160 7.47 6.14 -16.75
C GLU A 160 6.83 5.32 -17.88
N GLY A 161 5.50 5.32 -17.96
CA GLY A 161 4.73 4.48 -18.89
C GLY A 161 4.40 3.11 -18.32
N GLN A 162 3.64 2.36 -19.11
CA GLN A 162 3.18 1.01 -18.80
C GLN A 162 3.41 0.12 -20.03
N CYS A 163 3.85 -1.11 -19.80
CA CYS A 163 3.98 -2.10 -20.85
C CYS A 163 2.62 -2.76 -21.13
N GLU A 164 2.38 -3.10 -22.39
CA GLU A 164 1.17 -3.79 -22.81
C GLU A 164 1.43 -5.30 -22.98
N GLU A 165 0.47 -6.12 -22.54
CA GLU A 165 0.43 -7.54 -22.90
C GLU A 165 0.22 -7.67 -24.43
N GLY A 166 0.94 -8.58 -25.07
CA GLY A 166 0.81 -8.77 -26.50
C GLY A 166 1.98 -9.48 -27.18
N GLU A 167 1.87 -9.56 -28.50
CA GLU A 167 2.88 -10.14 -29.38
C GLU A 167 3.76 -9.04 -29.97
N TYR A 168 5.07 -9.28 -29.96
CA TYR A 168 6.10 -8.38 -30.41
C TYR A 168 7.04 -9.10 -31.37
N GLU A 169 7.39 -8.44 -32.48
CA GLU A 169 8.30 -9.00 -33.49
C GLU A 169 9.72 -8.49 -33.26
N CYS A 170 10.70 -9.39 -33.37
CA CYS A 170 12.12 -9.11 -33.30
C CYS A 170 12.80 -9.57 -34.60
N ASP A 171 13.63 -8.72 -35.19
CA ASP A 171 14.24 -8.94 -36.50
C ASP A 171 15.73 -9.26 -36.39
N TYR A 172 16.21 -10.17 -37.25
CA TYR A 172 17.64 -10.39 -37.40
C TYR A 172 18.31 -9.26 -38.16
N TYR A 173 19.53 -8.92 -37.76
CA TYR A 173 20.36 -7.95 -38.45
C TYR A 173 21.81 -8.41 -38.56
N GLU A 174 22.51 -7.81 -39.52
CA GLU A 174 23.95 -8.00 -39.72
C GLU A 174 24.66 -6.93 -38.91
N GLY A 175 25.33 -7.35 -37.83
CA GLY A 175 26.12 -6.43 -37.03
C GLY A 175 27.33 -5.91 -37.82
N THR A 176 27.90 -4.80 -37.36
CA THR A 176 29.05 -4.17 -37.99
C THR A 176 30.21 -4.00 -37.00
N GLY A 177 31.44 -3.88 -37.50
CA GLY A 177 32.60 -3.65 -36.65
C GLY A 177 33.01 -4.88 -35.84
N TYR A 178 33.14 -4.74 -34.51
CA TYR A 178 33.53 -5.83 -33.61
C TYR A 178 32.47 -6.95 -33.53
N TRP A 179 31.22 -6.62 -33.87
CA TRP A 179 30.06 -7.52 -33.90
C TRP A 179 29.67 -7.88 -35.34
N ALA A 180 30.64 -8.15 -36.21
CA ALA A 180 30.37 -8.53 -37.61
C ALA A 180 29.81 -9.96 -37.74
N SER A 181 28.71 -10.24 -37.03
CA SER A 181 27.96 -11.48 -37.01
C SER A 181 26.47 -11.16 -37.10
N VAL A 182 25.67 -12.17 -37.43
CA VAL A 182 24.21 -12.10 -37.29
C VAL A 182 23.86 -11.94 -35.82
N SER A 183 22.85 -11.13 -35.54
CA SER A 183 22.30 -10.92 -34.19
C SER A 183 20.79 -10.65 -34.30
N LEU A 184 20.08 -10.84 -33.20
CA LEU A 184 18.67 -10.51 -33.09
C LEU A 184 18.52 -9.13 -32.44
N GLU A 185 17.75 -8.24 -33.06
CA GLU A 185 17.42 -6.92 -32.49
C GLU A 185 16.23 -7.08 -31.53
N SER A 186 16.39 -6.66 -30.28
CA SER A 186 15.32 -6.69 -29.29
C SER A 186 14.18 -5.72 -29.65
N ASN A 187 12.95 -6.06 -29.30
CA ASN A 187 11.83 -5.14 -29.49
C ASN A 187 11.83 -4.06 -28.39
N HIS A 188 12.12 -2.82 -28.76
CA HIS A 188 12.20 -1.70 -27.83
C HIS A 188 10.91 -0.85 -27.75
N SER A 189 9.78 -1.33 -28.27
CA SER A 189 8.52 -0.55 -28.29
C SER A 189 7.91 -0.36 -26.90
N GLN A 190 8.21 -1.27 -25.96
CA GLN A 190 7.71 -1.24 -24.59
C GLN A 190 8.75 -0.63 -23.64
N LYS A 191 8.26 0.06 -22.61
CA LYS A 191 9.04 0.59 -21.48
C LYS A 191 8.07 0.90 -20.34
N GLY A 192 8.52 0.70 -19.10
CA GLY A 192 7.80 1.18 -17.91
C GLY A 192 7.29 0.04 -17.04
N VAL A 193 6.20 0.29 -16.32
CA VAL A 193 5.59 -0.69 -15.40
C VAL A 193 5.05 -1.88 -16.20
N MET A 194 5.54 -3.07 -15.89
CA MET A 194 5.00 -4.33 -16.42
C MET A 194 3.94 -4.91 -15.51
N ASN A 195 4.19 -4.91 -14.20
CA ASN A 195 3.28 -5.46 -13.19
C ASN A 195 3.63 -4.88 -11.81
N TRP A 196 2.76 -5.04 -10.83
CA TRP A 196 3.02 -4.68 -9.44
C TRP A 196 2.22 -5.54 -8.46
N LYS A 197 2.71 -5.64 -7.23
CA LYS A 197 2.03 -6.34 -6.14
C LYS A 197 2.20 -5.58 -4.84
N ILE A 198 1.14 -5.49 -4.05
CA ILE A 198 1.17 -4.92 -2.70
C ILE A 198 0.93 -6.04 -1.69
N MET A 199 1.87 -6.22 -0.79
CA MET A 199 1.79 -7.18 0.32
C MET A 199 2.93 -6.93 1.32
N ASP A 200 2.82 -7.53 2.50
CA ASP A 200 3.86 -7.57 3.53
C ASP A 200 4.95 -8.58 3.12
N PHE A 201 5.98 -8.10 2.40
CA PHE A 201 7.05 -8.92 1.81
C PHE A 201 8.10 -9.32 2.85
N ASP A 202 8.39 -8.47 3.84
CA ASP A 202 9.39 -8.75 4.87
C ASP A 202 8.82 -9.29 6.20
N GLY A 203 7.49 -9.31 6.33
CA GLY A 203 6.77 -9.89 7.47
C GLY A 203 6.73 -8.98 8.70
N ASP A 204 6.97 -7.67 8.55
CA ASP A 204 6.96 -6.70 9.64
C ASP A 204 5.53 -6.23 10.03
N GLY A 205 4.54 -6.54 9.20
CA GLY A 205 3.13 -6.21 9.37
C GLY A 205 2.67 -4.93 8.66
N GLU A 206 3.57 -4.22 7.99
CA GLU A 206 3.26 -3.17 7.02
C GLU A 206 3.29 -3.74 5.59
N GLU A 207 2.71 -3.02 4.63
CA GLU A 207 2.65 -3.47 3.23
C GLU A 207 3.70 -2.74 2.39
N GLU A 208 4.43 -3.46 1.54
CA GLU A 208 5.31 -2.90 0.52
C GLU A 208 4.68 -2.98 -0.86
N LEU A 209 5.16 -2.13 -1.76
CA LEU A 209 4.81 -2.16 -3.18
C LEU A 209 6.00 -2.68 -3.99
N LEU A 210 5.86 -3.89 -4.51
CA LEU A 210 6.74 -4.43 -5.55
C LEU A 210 6.28 -3.93 -6.92
N VAL A 211 7.20 -3.43 -7.72
CA VAL A 211 6.97 -3.06 -9.12
C VAL A 211 7.95 -3.81 -10.01
N ILE A 212 7.44 -4.48 -11.03
CA ILE A 212 8.21 -5.05 -12.14
C ILE A 212 8.29 -4.01 -13.24
N TYR A 213 9.51 -3.63 -13.60
CA TYR A 213 9.78 -2.51 -14.51
C TYR A 213 10.65 -2.95 -15.69
N LEU A 214 10.24 -2.61 -16.91
CA LEU A 214 11.03 -2.81 -18.12
C LEU A 214 11.84 -1.55 -18.46
N ASN A 215 13.17 -1.69 -18.46
CA ASN A 215 14.05 -0.72 -19.10
C ASN A 215 14.42 -1.24 -20.51
N ASN A 216 14.21 -0.42 -21.54
CA ASN A 216 14.51 -0.76 -22.92
C ASN A 216 15.83 -0.18 -23.44
N LYS A 217 16.70 0.27 -22.53
CA LYS A 217 17.98 0.92 -22.82
C LYS A 217 19.09 0.42 -21.93
N GLU A 218 19.13 -0.89 -21.68
CA GLU A 218 20.28 -1.50 -21.02
C GLU A 218 21.50 -1.41 -21.94
N GLU A 219 22.57 -0.82 -21.43
CA GLU A 219 23.84 -0.71 -22.16
C GLU A 219 24.63 -2.01 -22.03
N GLN A 220 25.09 -2.52 -23.17
CA GLN A 220 26.12 -3.55 -23.25
C GLN A 220 27.41 -2.91 -23.76
N ASP A 221 28.57 -3.34 -23.26
CA ASP A 221 29.87 -2.80 -23.67
C ASP A 221 30.08 -2.98 -25.20
N GLY A 222 29.93 -1.88 -25.94
CA GLY A 222 30.08 -1.82 -27.38
C GLY A 222 28.95 -2.44 -28.21
N GLY A 223 27.84 -2.89 -27.60
CA GLY A 223 26.68 -3.51 -28.26
C GLY A 223 25.49 -2.57 -28.48
N PRO A 224 24.41 -3.03 -29.15
CA PRO A 224 23.14 -2.29 -29.18
C PRO A 224 22.52 -2.22 -27.78
N TYR A 225 21.51 -1.36 -27.63
CA TYR A 225 20.68 -1.41 -26.43
C TYR A 225 19.94 -2.75 -26.36
N GLN A 226 19.65 -3.18 -25.14
CA GLN A 226 18.91 -4.39 -24.85
C GLN A 226 17.79 -4.06 -23.85
N ASN A 227 16.82 -4.94 -23.71
CA ASN A 227 15.81 -4.80 -22.66
C ASN A 227 16.26 -5.54 -21.40
N GLY A 228 15.93 -4.97 -20.23
CA GLY A 228 16.13 -5.60 -18.93
C GLY A 228 14.94 -5.34 -18.02
N ILE A 229 14.61 -6.32 -17.20
CA ILE A 229 13.55 -6.25 -16.21
C ILE A 229 14.17 -6.00 -14.83
N TYR A 230 13.58 -5.07 -14.10
CA TYR A 230 13.96 -4.69 -12.75
C TYR A 230 12.83 -5.00 -11.77
N LEU A 231 13.20 -5.46 -10.59
CA LEU A 231 12.34 -5.47 -9.41
C LEU A 231 12.63 -4.20 -8.62
N ARG A 232 11.59 -3.43 -8.29
CA ARG A 232 11.68 -2.22 -7.48
C ARG A 232 10.78 -2.35 -6.28
N MET A 233 11.35 -2.21 -5.08
CA MET A 233 10.56 -2.24 -3.85
C MET A 233 10.34 -0.84 -3.32
N TYR A 234 9.09 -0.52 -3.00
CA TYR A 234 8.70 0.77 -2.45
C TYR A 234 8.03 0.60 -1.09
N GLU A 235 8.36 1.50 -0.16
CA GLU A 235 7.79 1.55 1.19
C GLU A 235 7.19 2.92 1.49
N SER A 236 6.26 2.98 2.44
CA SER A 236 5.73 4.23 2.98
C SER A 236 6.64 4.78 4.10
N GLU A 237 7.55 5.70 3.79
CA GLU A 237 8.34 6.42 4.77
C GLU A 237 7.84 7.85 5.00
N LYS A 238 7.57 8.22 6.26
CA LYS A 238 7.24 9.61 6.65
C LYS A 238 6.11 10.28 5.82
N ASN A 239 5.18 9.49 5.27
CA ASN A 239 4.06 9.88 4.38
C ASN A 239 4.42 10.06 2.90
N GLU A 240 5.54 9.50 2.47
CA GLU A 240 5.96 9.45 1.08
C GLU A 240 6.24 8.00 0.73
N ILE A 241 5.85 7.61 -0.49
CA ILE A 241 6.24 6.32 -1.04
C ILE A 241 7.64 6.49 -1.60
N VAL A 242 8.60 5.73 -1.07
CA VAL A 242 10.01 5.83 -1.41
C VAL A 242 10.49 4.54 -2.05
N LEU A 243 11.30 4.64 -3.10
CA LEU A 243 12.03 3.50 -3.64
C LEU A 243 13.11 3.09 -2.63
N LYS A 244 13.03 1.86 -2.14
CA LYS A 244 13.91 1.31 -1.10
C LYS A 244 15.07 0.56 -1.69
N ASP A 245 14.77 -0.31 -2.65
CA ASP A 245 15.77 -1.08 -3.36
C ASP A 245 15.33 -1.37 -4.79
N GLU A 246 16.33 -1.60 -5.64
CA GLU A 246 16.16 -1.94 -7.05
C GLU A 246 17.12 -3.07 -7.42
N TYR A 247 16.59 -4.14 -8.00
CA TYR A 247 17.34 -5.31 -8.41
C TYR A 247 17.17 -5.57 -9.91
N LYS A 248 18.29 -5.69 -10.65
CA LYS A 248 18.27 -6.08 -12.07
C LYS A 248 17.98 -7.57 -12.16
N ALA A 249 16.76 -7.89 -12.55
CA ALA A 249 16.18 -9.21 -12.40
C ALA A 249 16.50 -10.12 -13.59
N LEU A 250 16.05 -9.73 -14.78
CA LEU A 250 16.21 -10.50 -16.01
C LEU A 250 16.84 -9.65 -17.09
N TYR A 251 17.84 -10.18 -17.77
CA TYR A 251 18.55 -9.50 -18.84
C TYR A 251 19.38 -10.49 -19.68
N PRO A 252 19.43 -10.37 -21.02
CA PRO A 252 18.49 -9.63 -21.86
C PRO A 252 17.10 -10.29 -21.92
N VAL A 253 16.07 -9.56 -22.37
CA VAL A 253 14.70 -10.07 -22.61
C VAL A 253 14.05 -9.44 -23.86
N ILE A 254 12.94 -10.01 -24.33
CA ILE A 254 12.12 -9.54 -25.46
C ILE A 254 12.99 -9.41 -26.72
N GLY A 255 13.46 -10.56 -27.19
CA GLY A 255 14.33 -10.68 -28.36
C GLY A 255 15.79 -10.88 -27.98
N ALA A 256 16.06 -11.90 -27.18
CA ALA A 256 17.40 -12.30 -26.75
C ALA A 256 17.94 -13.54 -27.49
N GLY A 257 17.09 -14.28 -28.22
CA GLY A 257 17.45 -15.51 -28.92
C GLY A 257 16.37 -15.97 -29.92
N ASP A 258 16.68 -17.02 -30.69
CA ASP A 258 15.77 -17.69 -31.61
C ASP A 258 14.57 -18.32 -30.87
N GLU A 259 14.79 -18.77 -29.63
CA GLU A 259 13.76 -19.16 -28.67
C GLU A 259 14.01 -18.41 -27.35
N GLU A 260 12.94 -18.04 -26.65
CA GLU A 260 13.00 -17.30 -25.40
C GLU A 260 11.97 -17.86 -24.41
N ASP A 261 12.34 -17.97 -23.13
CA ASP A 261 11.57 -18.60 -22.07
C ASP A 261 11.89 -17.91 -20.74
N ASP A 262 11.21 -16.78 -20.50
CA ASP A 262 11.45 -15.94 -19.32
C ASP A 262 10.22 -15.91 -18.41
N GLY A 263 10.45 -15.76 -17.11
CA GLY A 263 9.37 -15.68 -16.14
C GLY A 263 9.80 -15.12 -14.80
N ILE A 264 8.86 -14.42 -14.16
CA ILE A 264 8.95 -13.96 -12.77
C ILE A 264 7.68 -14.36 -12.06
N PHE A 265 7.82 -14.92 -10.85
CA PHE A 265 6.71 -15.41 -10.05
C PHE A 265 7.00 -15.35 -8.56
N LEU A 266 5.93 -15.46 -7.76
CA LEU A 266 5.98 -15.55 -6.30
C LEU A 266 5.88 -17.01 -5.85
N LYS A 267 6.63 -17.31 -4.78
CA LYS A 267 6.52 -18.56 -4.04
C LYS A 267 6.46 -18.28 -2.54
N LYS A 268 5.50 -18.87 -1.84
CA LYS A 268 5.33 -18.79 -0.39
C LYS A 268 5.78 -20.10 0.24
N HIS A 269 6.79 -20.04 1.09
CA HIS A 269 7.28 -21.21 1.80
C HIS A 269 7.75 -20.82 3.21
N GLY A 270 7.42 -21.65 4.20
CA GLY A 270 7.87 -21.45 5.58
C GLY A 270 7.39 -20.15 6.24
N GLY A 271 6.38 -19.47 5.69
CA GLY A 271 5.92 -18.14 6.13
C GLY A 271 6.65 -16.96 5.46
N ASN A 272 7.64 -17.24 4.60
CA ASN A 272 8.35 -16.23 3.81
C ASN A 272 7.79 -16.15 2.39
N ILE A 273 8.04 -15.02 1.74
CA ILE A 273 7.73 -14.78 0.33
C ILE A 273 9.04 -14.72 -0.45
N TYR A 274 9.09 -15.49 -1.53
CA TYR A 274 10.22 -15.56 -2.44
C TYR A 274 9.81 -15.00 -3.79
N LEU A 275 10.67 -14.13 -4.32
CA LEU A 275 10.62 -13.69 -5.71
C LEU A 275 11.55 -14.59 -6.51
N CYS A 276 11.00 -15.32 -7.46
CA CYS A 276 11.72 -16.28 -8.27
C CYS A 276 11.62 -15.88 -9.73
N GLY A 277 12.69 -16.07 -10.49
CA GLY A 277 12.64 -15.85 -11.92
C GLY A 277 13.87 -16.34 -12.66
N SER A 278 13.72 -16.51 -13.96
CA SER A 278 14.82 -16.73 -14.89
C SER A 278 14.48 -16.23 -16.27
N SER A 279 15.52 -15.88 -17.03
CA SER A 279 15.47 -15.73 -18.48
C SER A 279 16.27 -16.85 -19.12
N TYR A 280 15.82 -17.30 -20.27
CA TYR A 280 16.49 -18.33 -21.06
C TYR A 280 16.30 -18.06 -22.53
N ALA A 281 17.37 -17.64 -23.18
CA ALA A 281 17.40 -17.32 -24.59
C ALA A 281 18.35 -18.26 -25.34
N ILE A 282 17.85 -18.98 -26.34
CA ILE A 282 18.63 -19.91 -27.16
C ILE A 282 19.00 -19.25 -28.48
N ALA A 283 20.24 -19.39 -28.93
CA ALA A 283 20.66 -19.04 -30.27
C ALA A 283 21.25 -20.30 -30.95
N ASP A 284 20.45 -20.94 -31.79
CA ASP A 284 20.76 -22.21 -32.47
C ASP A 284 20.77 -22.08 -34.00
N ILE A 285 20.20 -20.99 -34.54
CA ILE A 285 20.12 -20.75 -35.99
C ILE A 285 21.43 -20.15 -36.51
N TYR A 286 22.01 -19.20 -35.77
CA TYR A 286 23.22 -18.47 -36.16
C TYR A 286 24.40 -18.64 -35.19
N ALA A 287 24.17 -19.30 -34.05
CA ALA A 287 25.15 -19.64 -33.04
C ALA A 287 24.84 -21.04 -32.47
N ASP A 288 25.62 -21.48 -31.48
CA ASP A 288 25.34 -22.67 -30.68
C ASP A 288 25.50 -22.26 -29.21
N GLY A 289 24.37 -22.04 -28.53
CA GLY A 289 24.35 -21.82 -27.11
C GLY A 289 23.14 -21.04 -26.61
N ALA A 290 23.08 -20.88 -25.29
CA ALA A 290 22.04 -20.13 -24.62
C ALA A 290 22.63 -19.06 -23.70
N THR A 291 21.79 -18.09 -23.34
CA THR A 291 22.04 -17.11 -22.28
C THR A 291 21.00 -17.28 -21.19
N ILE A 292 21.45 -17.35 -19.94
CA ILE A 292 20.61 -17.53 -18.76
C ILE A 292 20.88 -16.42 -17.75
N SER A 293 19.81 -15.85 -17.21
CA SER A 293 19.83 -15.19 -15.90
C SER A 293 18.81 -15.84 -14.99
N SER A 294 19.06 -15.85 -13.68
CA SER A 294 18.10 -16.35 -12.71
C SER A 294 18.31 -15.79 -11.33
N PHE A 295 17.25 -15.82 -10.54
CA PHE A 295 17.26 -15.39 -9.15
C PHE A 295 16.23 -16.15 -8.32
N ILE A 296 16.56 -16.30 -7.04
CA ILE A 296 15.63 -16.54 -5.95
C ILE A 296 15.97 -15.48 -4.90
N LEU A 297 15.04 -14.59 -4.60
CA LEU A 297 15.23 -13.47 -3.68
C LEU A 297 14.22 -13.53 -2.54
N THR A 298 14.64 -13.06 -1.37
CA THR A 298 13.76 -12.56 -0.31
C THR A 298 13.88 -11.03 -0.23
N TYR A 299 12.96 -10.38 0.49
CA TYR A 299 13.08 -8.97 0.85
C TYR A 299 13.19 -8.87 2.37
N GLU A 300 14.29 -8.32 2.86
CA GLU A 300 14.64 -8.29 4.29
C GLU A 300 15.28 -6.94 4.64
N GLU A 301 14.82 -6.32 5.73
CA GLU A 301 15.39 -5.07 6.26
C GLU A 301 15.52 -3.93 5.21
N GLY A 302 14.57 -3.86 4.28
CA GLY A 302 14.54 -2.82 3.25
C GLY A 302 15.40 -3.08 2.01
N ALA A 303 15.85 -4.33 1.80
CA ALA A 303 16.69 -4.70 0.66
C ALA A 303 16.35 -6.10 0.12
N PHE A 304 16.58 -6.30 -1.18
CA PHE A 304 16.54 -7.63 -1.79
C PHE A 304 17.76 -8.46 -1.36
N VAL A 305 17.51 -9.69 -0.93
CA VAL A 305 18.56 -10.63 -0.52
C VAL A 305 18.53 -11.83 -1.46
N GLN A 306 19.60 -11.99 -2.24
CA GLN A 306 19.73 -13.11 -3.16
C GLN A 306 20.10 -14.40 -2.43
N GLN A 307 19.21 -15.38 -2.53
CA GLN A 307 19.37 -16.71 -1.94
C GLN A 307 20.06 -17.68 -2.92
N ALA A 308 19.73 -17.57 -4.20
CA ALA A 308 20.40 -18.30 -5.28
C ALA A 308 20.20 -17.62 -6.65
N GLY A 309 20.88 -18.14 -7.67
CA GLY A 309 20.81 -17.67 -9.05
C GLY A 309 22.13 -17.06 -9.54
N THR A 310 22.06 -16.38 -10.67
CA THR A 310 23.21 -15.77 -11.34
C THR A 310 23.46 -14.35 -10.84
N GLU A 311 24.72 -13.93 -10.70
CA GLU A 311 25.07 -12.52 -10.44
C GLU A 311 24.96 -11.66 -11.72
N GLU A 312 25.35 -12.25 -12.85
CA GLU A 312 25.30 -11.67 -14.20
C GLU A 312 24.86 -12.78 -15.17
N PRO A 313 24.33 -12.44 -16.36
CA PRO A 313 23.95 -13.46 -17.33
C PRO A 313 25.13 -14.36 -17.69
N ILE A 314 24.86 -15.66 -17.75
CA ILE A 314 25.82 -16.67 -18.17
C ILE A 314 25.45 -17.15 -19.58
N SER A 315 26.45 -17.27 -20.45
CA SER A 315 26.26 -17.75 -21.82
C SER A 315 27.17 -18.93 -22.14
N GLY A 316 26.65 -19.91 -22.88
CA GLY A 316 27.43 -21.06 -23.34
C GLY A 316 26.57 -22.12 -24.04
N SER A 317 27.25 -23.05 -24.70
CA SER A 317 26.63 -24.27 -25.28
C SER A 317 26.43 -25.37 -24.23
N GLU A 318 27.06 -25.24 -23.06
CA GLU A 318 26.95 -26.13 -21.91
C GLU A 318 27.28 -25.38 -20.60
N PHE A 319 26.74 -25.85 -19.47
CA PHE A 319 26.76 -25.09 -18.21
C PHE A 319 27.35 -25.84 -17.00
N TYR A 320 27.95 -27.03 -17.19
CA TYR A 320 28.52 -27.82 -16.08
C TYR A 320 29.63 -27.10 -15.29
N TRP A 321 30.23 -26.07 -15.88
CA TRP A 321 31.29 -25.26 -15.28
C TRP A 321 30.77 -24.24 -14.27
N TYR A 322 29.48 -23.88 -14.35
CA TYR A 322 28.88 -22.89 -13.48
C TYR A 322 28.42 -23.54 -12.17
N SER A 323 29.22 -23.50 -11.11
CA SER A 323 28.88 -24.22 -9.87
C SER A 323 27.57 -23.76 -9.19
N GLY A 324 27.07 -22.56 -9.48
CA GLY A 324 25.86 -21.99 -8.87
C GLY A 324 24.56 -22.72 -9.20
N TYR A 325 24.55 -23.62 -10.21
CA TYR A 325 23.37 -24.46 -10.47
C TYR A 325 23.03 -25.35 -9.27
N TRP A 326 24.02 -25.74 -8.46
CA TRP A 326 23.78 -26.56 -7.26
C TRP A 326 22.99 -25.80 -6.20
N ASP A 327 23.40 -24.57 -5.91
CA ASP A 327 22.75 -23.72 -4.91
C ASP A 327 21.32 -23.38 -5.37
N MET A 328 21.13 -23.09 -6.66
CA MET A 328 19.81 -22.90 -7.28
C MET A 328 18.90 -24.11 -7.08
N ALA A 329 19.39 -25.31 -7.44
CA ALA A 329 18.60 -26.53 -7.30
C ALA A 329 18.29 -26.90 -5.83
N MET A 330 19.21 -26.58 -4.91
CA MET A 330 18.96 -26.78 -3.47
C MET A 330 17.86 -25.83 -2.96
N MET A 331 17.90 -24.56 -3.35
CA MET A 331 16.85 -23.61 -3.01
C MET A 331 15.50 -24.00 -3.64
N MET A 332 15.49 -24.46 -4.90
CA MET A 332 14.28 -24.97 -5.54
C MET A 332 13.67 -26.16 -4.78
N ASP A 333 14.47 -27.12 -4.30
CA ASP A 333 13.96 -28.22 -3.45
C ASP A 333 13.35 -27.70 -2.15
N GLU A 334 13.95 -26.69 -1.51
CA GLU A 334 13.41 -26.06 -0.30
C GLU A 334 12.05 -25.39 -0.56
N LEU A 335 11.87 -24.83 -1.76
CA LEU A 335 10.64 -24.21 -2.21
C LEU A 335 9.61 -25.19 -2.78
N ASP A 336 9.81 -26.51 -2.60
CA ASP A 336 8.99 -27.58 -3.16
C ASP A 336 8.91 -27.57 -4.70
N MET A 337 9.90 -26.99 -5.39
CA MET A 337 10.03 -26.95 -6.86
C MET A 337 10.94 -28.08 -7.36
N THR A 338 10.53 -29.32 -7.06
CA THR A 338 11.41 -30.49 -7.19
C THR A 338 11.63 -30.97 -8.62
N GLU A 339 10.68 -30.73 -9.54
CA GLU A 339 10.83 -31.11 -10.95
C GLU A 339 11.82 -30.18 -11.65
N ASP A 340 11.69 -28.87 -11.45
CA ASP A 340 12.63 -27.86 -11.91
C ASP A 340 14.02 -28.11 -11.31
N ALA A 341 14.12 -28.36 -9.99
CA ALA A 341 15.39 -28.68 -9.34
C ALA A 341 16.09 -29.93 -9.92
N ALA A 342 15.31 -30.98 -10.22
CA ALA A 342 15.84 -32.19 -10.84
C ALA A 342 16.35 -31.94 -12.27
N GLN A 343 15.74 -31.00 -12.99
CA GLN A 343 16.17 -30.59 -14.32
C GLN A 343 17.45 -29.76 -14.27
N VAL A 344 17.54 -28.75 -13.40
CA VAL A 344 18.76 -27.95 -13.20
C VAL A 344 19.97 -28.85 -12.90
N ARG A 345 19.79 -29.90 -12.09
CA ARG A 345 20.88 -30.87 -11.80
C ARG A 345 21.28 -31.74 -12.99
N ARG A 346 20.38 -31.92 -13.96
CA ARG A 346 20.57 -32.78 -15.13
C ARG A 346 21.34 -32.04 -16.23
N ASP A 347 20.91 -30.82 -16.55
CA ASP A 347 21.46 -30.01 -17.64
C ASP A 347 22.47 -28.95 -17.16
N HIS A 348 22.56 -28.71 -15.85
CA HIS A 348 23.41 -27.70 -15.21
C HIS A 348 22.99 -26.27 -15.53
N MET A 349 21.78 -26.06 -16.06
CA MET A 349 21.21 -24.76 -16.42
C MET A 349 20.41 -24.22 -15.24
N PRO A 350 20.83 -23.14 -14.57
CA PRO A 350 20.15 -22.61 -13.39
C PRO A 350 18.89 -21.81 -13.79
N ARG A 351 17.86 -22.45 -14.33
CA ARG A 351 16.63 -21.80 -14.79
C ARG A 351 15.37 -22.54 -14.34
N PHE A 352 14.24 -21.84 -14.31
CA PHE A 352 12.93 -22.43 -14.13
C PHE A 352 12.35 -22.83 -15.49
N GLN A 353 11.76 -24.03 -15.61
CA GLN A 353 11.01 -24.45 -16.80
C GLN A 353 9.49 -24.36 -16.60
N SER A 354 9.05 -23.86 -15.43
CA SER A 354 7.64 -23.78 -15.03
C SER A 354 6.97 -25.16 -15.01
N TRP A 355 7.70 -26.20 -14.60
CA TRP A 355 7.14 -27.55 -14.42
C TRP A 355 6.45 -27.69 -13.06
N ASP A 356 6.98 -27.02 -12.04
CA ASP A 356 6.35 -26.92 -10.73
C ASP A 356 5.39 -25.70 -10.65
N GLU A 357 4.38 -25.80 -9.79
CA GLU A 357 3.36 -24.74 -9.63
C GLU A 357 3.91 -23.55 -8.83
N ALA A 358 3.84 -22.36 -9.43
CA ALA A 358 4.03 -21.08 -8.75
C ALA A 358 2.77 -20.71 -7.95
N ASP A 359 2.92 -19.97 -6.85
CA ASP A 359 1.75 -19.45 -6.12
C ASP A 359 1.08 -18.31 -6.89
N GLU A 360 1.88 -17.48 -7.57
CA GLU A 360 1.40 -16.39 -8.42
C GLU A 360 2.43 -16.07 -9.49
N MET A 361 2.08 -16.26 -10.76
CA MET A 361 2.87 -15.72 -11.87
C MET A 361 2.75 -14.20 -11.86
N LEU A 362 3.81 -13.48 -12.22
CA LEU A 362 3.79 -12.02 -12.36
C LEU A 362 4.08 -11.60 -13.81
N VAL A 363 5.10 -12.20 -14.43
CA VAL A 363 5.46 -11.95 -15.83
C VAL A 363 5.81 -13.27 -16.50
N ARG A 364 5.37 -13.44 -17.74
CA ARG A 364 5.76 -14.54 -18.63
C ARG A 364 6.12 -13.98 -20.00
N ILE A 365 7.28 -14.35 -20.52
CA ILE A 365 7.72 -13.97 -21.86
C ILE A 365 8.17 -15.24 -22.57
N THR A 366 7.62 -15.49 -23.76
CA THR A 366 8.03 -16.62 -24.59
C THR A 366 8.28 -16.16 -26.00
N GLY A 367 9.38 -16.59 -26.61
CA GLY A 367 9.76 -16.24 -27.98
C GLY A 367 10.00 -17.48 -28.82
N GLU A 368 9.62 -17.44 -30.09
CA GLU A 368 9.95 -18.48 -31.06
C GLU A 368 10.20 -17.92 -32.46
N ASN A 369 11.19 -18.47 -33.16
CA ASN A 369 11.45 -18.13 -34.55
C ASN A 369 10.30 -18.56 -35.47
N LYS A 370 9.92 -17.65 -36.36
CA LYS A 370 9.03 -17.89 -37.49
C LYS A 370 9.75 -17.61 -38.80
N GLY A 371 9.62 -18.55 -39.72
CA GLY A 371 10.00 -18.34 -41.12
C GLY A 371 11.46 -18.61 -41.45
N TYR A 372 12.23 -19.23 -40.55
CA TYR A 372 13.56 -19.76 -40.88
C TYR A 372 13.52 -20.75 -42.05
N LYS A 373 14.39 -20.53 -43.03
CA LYS A 373 14.57 -21.36 -44.23
C LYS A 373 16.02 -21.84 -44.32
N GLU A 374 16.35 -22.83 -43.49
CA GLU A 374 17.67 -23.45 -43.34
C GLU A 374 18.43 -23.62 -44.67
N LEU A 375 17.91 -24.41 -45.61
CA LEU A 375 18.59 -24.67 -46.89
C LEU A 375 18.93 -23.38 -47.67
N LEU A 376 18.04 -22.39 -47.66
CA LEU A 376 18.29 -21.13 -48.38
C LEU A 376 19.31 -20.26 -47.65
N TYR A 377 19.29 -20.25 -46.32
CA TYR A 377 20.27 -19.53 -45.52
C TYR A 377 21.66 -20.18 -45.66
N GLU A 378 21.78 -21.50 -45.56
CA GLU A 378 23.05 -22.22 -45.74
C GLU A 378 23.66 -22.00 -47.14
N GLU A 379 22.81 -21.92 -48.19
CA GLU A 379 23.27 -21.69 -49.56
C GLU A 379 23.70 -20.25 -49.85
N THR A 380 23.05 -19.26 -49.22
CA THR A 380 23.17 -17.84 -49.62
C THR A 380 23.77 -16.93 -48.56
N GLY A 381 23.64 -17.28 -47.28
CA GLY A 381 23.96 -16.42 -46.14
C GLY A 381 23.05 -15.20 -45.97
N GLU A 382 21.93 -15.11 -46.71
CA GLU A 382 21.06 -13.92 -46.65
C GLU A 382 20.14 -13.92 -45.42
N ILE A 383 20.24 -12.87 -44.58
CA ILE A 383 19.44 -12.70 -43.35
C ILE A 383 17.93 -12.87 -43.55
N LYS A 384 17.38 -12.47 -44.70
CA LYS A 384 15.93 -12.60 -44.96
C LYS A 384 15.41 -14.05 -44.87
N TYR A 385 16.32 -15.03 -44.89
CA TYR A 385 15.99 -16.45 -44.72
C TYR A 385 16.07 -16.92 -43.27
N LEU A 386 16.51 -16.08 -42.33
CA LEU A 386 16.45 -16.32 -40.89
C LEU A 386 15.04 -16.18 -40.33
N GLY A 387 14.17 -15.43 -41.02
CA GLY A 387 12.82 -15.16 -40.54
C GLY A 387 12.81 -14.01 -39.54
N HIS A 388 11.97 -14.13 -38.51
CA HIS A 388 11.82 -13.20 -37.38
C HIS A 388 11.46 -14.00 -36.12
N VAL A 389 11.59 -13.40 -34.94
CA VAL A 389 11.16 -14.01 -33.67
C VAL A 389 9.88 -13.33 -33.20
N GLU A 390 8.83 -14.11 -32.94
CA GLU A 390 7.59 -13.64 -32.33
C GLU A 390 7.68 -13.87 -30.82
N VAL A 391 7.65 -12.78 -30.05
CA VAL A 391 7.70 -12.77 -28.58
C VAL A 391 6.32 -12.44 -28.03
N LEU A 392 5.77 -13.33 -27.22
CA LEU A 392 4.55 -13.12 -26.45
C LEU A 392 4.92 -12.67 -25.03
N VAL A 393 4.53 -11.46 -24.65
CA VAL A 393 4.59 -10.96 -23.27
C VAL A 393 3.22 -11.13 -22.64
N GLN A 394 3.14 -11.77 -21.46
CA GLN A 394 1.93 -11.95 -20.67
C GLN A 394 2.13 -11.43 -19.25
N LEU A 395 1.17 -10.66 -18.75
CA LEU A 395 1.27 -9.93 -17.49
C LEU A 395 0.11 -10.38 -16.59
N SER A 396 0.44 -10.94 -15.43
CA SER A 396 -0.57 -11.48 -14.50
C SER A 396 -0.90 -10.42 -13.46
N GLY A 397 -1.90 -9.58 -13.74
CA GLY A 397 -2.39 -8.59 -12.78
C GLY A 397 -2.79 -7.27 -13.43
N PHE A 398 -4.04 -6.89 -13.24
CA PHE A 398 -4.49 -5.51 -13.08
C PHE A 398 -5.47 -5.48 -11.92
#